data_AF-A0A480B4H9-F1
#
_entry.id   AF-A0A480B4H9-F1
#
_cell.length_a   1.000
_cell.length_b   1.000
_cell.length_c   1.000
_cell.angle_alpha   90.00
_cell.angle_beta   90.00
_cell.angle_gamma   90.00
#
_symmetry.space_group_name_H-M   'P 1'
#
loop_
_entity.id
_entity.type
_entity.pdbx_description
1 polymer ?
#
loop_
_entity_poly.entity_id
_entity_poly.type
_entity_poly.pdbx_seq_one_letter_code
_entity_poly.pdbx_strand_id
1 'polypeptide(L)'
;MEKLISMDRIKTGKTGVAFGLIRSRESGRDVHILNAAMTKDSEILFPYLLGCEDRNSCFDVLIGENVGYGIWARFLPCIGNEMELYYTKEARAQSHNMPVSESNYEIMYIDDEYVNEDGYFFIRKISPNTIEYTVALTEEMENPSFEPLKVYSLKLN
;
A
#
# COMPACT_ATOMS: atom_id res chain seq x y z
N MET A 1 60.04 -33.88 -23.36
CA MET A 1 60.84 -32.65 -23.48
C MET A 1 59.86 -31.61 -24.01
N GLU A 2 59.30 -30.67 -23.26
CA GLU A 2 59.75 -29.90 -22.09
C GLU A 2 58.63 -29.72 -21.04
N LYS A 3 59.02 -29.17 -19.89
CA LYS A 3 58.25 -28.97 -18.64
C LYS A 3 57.80 -27.50 -18.52
N LEU A 4 56.58 -27.32 -17.99
CA LEU A 4 56.20 -26.48 -16.83
C LEU A 4 56.56 -24.98 -16.81
N ILE A 5 55.57 -24.09 -16.64
CA ILE A 5 55.44 -23.22 -15.44
C ILE A 5 53.95 -22.97 -15.12
N SER A 6 53.63 -23.15 -13.83
CA SER A 6 52.37 -22.87 -13.14
C SER A 6 52.19 -21.38 -12.83
N MET A 7 50.96 -20.87 -12.92
CA MET A 7 50.49 -19.80 -12.03
C MET A 7 49.09 -20.19 -11.51
N ASP A 8 49.06 -20.47 -10.21
CA ASP A 8 47.91 -20.86 -9.42
C ASP A 8 47.12 -19.63 -8.92
N ARG A 9 45.78 -19.75 -8.89
CA ARG A 9 44.81 -19.15 -7.92
C ARG A 9 44.69 -17.60 -7.82
N ILE A 10 43.53 -16.92 -7.80
CA ILE A 10 42.23 -17.10 -7.11
C ILE A 10 41.10 -16.26 -7.76
N LYS A 11 39.87 -16.71 -7.48
CA LYS A 11 38.50 -16.28 -7.84
C LYS A 11 38.15 -14.78 -7.75
N THR A 12 37.21 -14.34 -8.59
CA THR A 12 35.81 -13.90 -8.29
C THR A 12 35.26 -13.19 -9.54
N GLY A 13 34.03 -13.31 -10.02
CA GLY A 13 32.84 -14.05 -9.62
C GLY A 13 31.87 -13.95 -10.81
N LYS A 14 31.19 -15.07 -11.11
CA LYS A 14 30.03 -15.12 -12.02
C LYS A 14 28.93 -14.25 -11.40
N THR A 15 28.08 -13.57 -12.17
CA THR A 15 26.83 -14.10 -12.74
C THR A 15 26.33 -13.08 -13.79
N GLY A 16 25.79 -13.45 -14.96
CA GLY A 16 24.98 -14.61 -15.29
C GLY A 16 23.53 -14.18 -15.47
N VAL A 17 23.22 -13.38 -16.50
CA VAL A 17 21.83 -13.13 -16.92
C VAL A 17 21.36 -14.35 -17.69
N ALA A 18 20.30 -15.01 -17.21
CA ALA A 18 19.58 -16.03 -17.96
C ALA A 18 18.12 -15.63 -18.07
N PHE A 19 17.70 -15.25 -19.27
CA PHE A 19 16.30 -15.30 -19.69
C PHE A 19 15.90 -16.78 -19.79
N GLY A 20 15.39 -17.32 -18.68
CA GLY A 20 14.86 -18.69 -18.61
C GLY A 20 13.39 -18.70 -18.98
N LEU A 21 13.10 -19.05 -20.24
CA LEU A 21 11.78 -19.37 -20.76
C LEU A 21 10.98 -20.22 -19.76
N ILE A 22 9.85 -19.70 -19.29
CA ILE A 22 8.84 -20.49 -18.57
C ILE A 22 8.29 -21.51 -19.57
N ARG A 23 8.72 -22.77 -19.45
CA ARG A 23 8.08 -23.88 -20.16
C ARG A 23 6.76 -24.17 -19.48
N SER A 24 5.66 -23.93 -20.20
CA SER A 24 4.34 -24.47 -19.87
C SER A 24 4.43 -25.98 -19.65
N ARG A 25 4.15 -26.44 -18.43
CA ARG A 25 3.72 -27.82 -18.16
C ARG A 25 2.24 -27.80 -17.87
N GLU A 26 1.53 -28.77 -18.41
CA GLU A 26 0.10 -29.01 -18.23
C GLU A 26 -0.19 -29.46 -16.78
N SER A 27 -0.17 -28.52 -15.84
CA SER A 27 -0.90 -28.49 -14.57
C SER A 27 -0.38 -27.25 -13.83
N GLY A 28 -0.97 -26.09 -14.14
CA GLY A 28 -0.62 -24.82 -13.53
C GLY A 28 -0.95 -24.85 -12.04
N ARG A 29 0.08 -25.01 -11.22
CA ARG A 29 0.09 -24.62 -9.81
C ARG A 29 1.10 -23.50 -9.65
N ASP A 30 0.68 -22.50 -8.90
CA ASP A 30 1.07 -21.09 -9.00
C ASP A 30 2.57 -20.81 -8.91
N VAL A 31 3.03 -19.86 -9.75
CA VAL A 31 4.37 -19.27 -9.64
C VAL A 31 4.30 -18.18 -8.57
N HIS A 32 4.72 -18.50 -7.35
CA HIS A 32 4.90 -17.50 -6.30
C HIS A 32 6.26 -16.82 -6.45
N ILE A 33 6.26 -15.55 -6.89
CA ILE A 33 7.44 -14.69 -6.82
C ILE A 33 7.56 -14.22 -5.36
N LEU A 34 8.44 -14.86 -4.60
CA LEU A 34 8.77 -14.47 -3.23
C LEU A 34 9.88 -13.42 -3.27
N ASN A 35 9.55 -12.18 -2.90
CA ASN A 35 10.53 -11.12 -2.70
C ASN A 35 11.36 -11.45 -1.45
N ALA A 36 12.68 -11.52 -1.60
CA ALA A 36 13.60 -12.02 -0.59
C ALA A 36 13.87 -10.98 0.52
N ALA A 37 12.95 -10.87 1.48
CA ALA A 37 13.19 -10.18 2.76
C ALA A 37 12.25 -10.64 3.88
N MET A 38 11.81 -11.91 3.88
CA MET A 38 10.94 -12.43 4.96
C MET A 38 11.77 -12.88 6.17
N THR A 39 11.91 -12.00 7.16
CA THR A 39 12.16 -12.41 8.55
C THR A 39 10.91 -13.12 9.09
N LYS A 40 11.09 -14.02 10.08
CA LYS A 40 10.10 -14.98 10.61
C LYS A 40 8.79 -14.39 11.20
N ASP A 41 8.63 -13.07 11.22
CA ASP A 41 7.43 -12.34 11.63
C ASP A 41 6.76 -11.72 10.40
N SER A 42 6.36 -12.54 9.44
CA SER A 42 5.81 -12.06 8.17
C SER A 42 4.40 -11.50 8.36
N GLU A 43 4.32 -10.27 8.86
CA GLU A 43 3.10 -9.47 8.82
C GLU A 43 2.67 -9.34 7.35
N ILE A 44 1.45 -9.77 7.05
CA ILE A 44 0.91 -9.72 5.69
C ILE A 44 0.82 -8.24 5.29
N LEU A 45 1.48 -7.86 4.20
CA LEU A 45 1.45 -6.50 3.69
C LEU A 45 0.01 -6.07 3.35
N PHE A 46 -0.31 -4.81 3.62
CA PHE A 46 -1.55 -4.21 3.18
C PHE A 46 -1.46 -3.98 1.65
N PRO A 47 -2.24 -4.68 0.82
CA PRO A 47 -2.02 -4.76 -0.62
C PRO A 47 -2.63 -3.59 -1.39
N TYR A 48 -3.37 -2.69 -0.73
CA TYR A 48 -4.10 -1.61 -1.38
C TYR A 48 -3.37 -0.27 -1.22
N LEU A 49 -3.34 0.50 -2.30
CA LEU A 49 -3.09 1.93 -2.33
C LEU A 49 -4.44 2.64 -2.14
N LEU A 50 -4.49 3.63 -1.26
CA LEU A 50 -5.71 4.39 -0.98
C LEU A 50 -5.55 5.82 -1.48
N GLY A 51 -6.63 6.37 -2.02
CA GLY A 51 -6.56 7.62 -2.77
C GLY A 51 -7.92 8.23 -3.06
N CYS A 52 -7.88 9.28 -3.87
CA CYS A 52 -9.07 9.99 -4.34
C CYS A 52 -9.01 10.22 -5.85
N GLU A 53 -10.12 10.71 -6.41
CA GLU A 53 -10.13 11.25 -7.76
C GLU A 53 -9.43 12.63 -7.79
N ASP A 54 -8.53 12.81 -8.75
CA ASP A 54 -7.90 14.11 -9.03
C ASP A 54 -8.72 14.94 -10.05
N ARG A 55 -8.23 16.14 -10.39
CA ARG A 55 -8.92 17.03 -11.34
C ARG A 55 -8.95 16.51 -12.79
N ASN A 56 -8.17 15.49 -13.12
CA ASN A 56 -8.06 14.88 -14.43
C ASN A 56 -8.78 13.52 -14.51
N SER A 57 -9.58 13.18 -13.50
CA SER A 57 -10.20 11.86 -13.35
C SER A 57 -9.19 10.71 -13.27
N CYS A 58 -8.00 11.01 -12.75
CA CYS A 58 -6.96 10.03 -12.41
C CYS A 58 -6.98 9.73 -10.91
N PHE A 59 -6.52 8.52 -10.58
CA PHE A 59 -6.34 8.09 -9.21
C PHE A 59 -5.11 8.77 -8.60
N ASP A 60 -5.32 9.51 -7.52
CA ASP A 60 -4.25 10.13 -6.74
C ASP A 60 -3.99 9.35 -5.45
N VAL A 61 -2.77 8.81 -5.30
CA VAL A 61 -2.39 8.01 -4.13
C VAL A 61 -2.12 8.95 -2.95
N LEU A 62 -2.93 8.86 -1.91
CA LEU A 62 -2.74 9.62 -0.66
C LEU A 62 -2.10 8.79 0.45
N ILE A 63 -2.46 7.51 0.54
CA ILE A 63 -1.90 6.57 1.52
C ILE A 63 -1.35 5.36 0.76
N GLY A 64 -0.03 5.33 0.64
CA GLY A 64 0.70 4.29 -0.07
C GLY A 64 1.27 3.19 0.84
N GLU A 65 2.18 2.39 0.27
CA GLU A 65 2.88 1.29 0.95
C GLU A 65 3.80 1.77 2.09
N ASN A 66 4.24 3.03 2.04
CA ASN A 66 5.11 3.65 3.03
C ASN A 66 4.45 3.86 4.40
N VAL A 67 3.11 3.80 4.47
CA VAL A 67 2.36 3.90 5.72
C VAL A 67 2.11 2.50 6.29
N GLY A 68 2.65 2.23 7.48
CA GLY A 68 2.50 0.96 8.18
C GLY A 68 1.13 0.75 8.83
N TYR A 69 0.94 -0.43 9.42
CA TYR A 69 -0.24 -0.74 10.24
C TYR A 69 -0.28 0.09 11.53
N GLY A 70 -1.49 0.41 12.00
CA GLY A 70 -1.73 1.12 13.25
C GLY A 70 -1.42 2.62 13.24
N ILE A 71 -0.85 3.15 12.15
CA ILE A 71 -0.48 4.56 12.02
C ILE A 71 -1.64 5.34 11.40
N TRP A 72 -2.08 6.40 12.07
CA TRP A 72 -3.03 7.37 11.52
C TRP A 72 -2.35 8.24 10.47
N ALA A 73 -2.86 8.18 9.24
CA ALA A 73 -2.43 9.03 8.14
C ALA A 73 -3.58 9.98 7.75
N ARG A 74 -3.24 11.25 7.55
CA ARG A 74 -4.18 12.27 7.08
C ARG A 74 -4.60 11.95 5.65
N PHE A 75 -5.90 12.02 5.38
CA PHE A 75 -6.50 11.78 4.07
C PHE A 75 -7.03 13.09 3.48
N LEU A 76 -8.35 13.27 3.44
CA LEU A 76 -9.03 14.44 2.86
C LEU A 76 -9.74 15.30 3.92
N PRO A 77 -9.97 16.60 3.64
CA PRO A 77 -10.80 17.45 4.51
C PRO A 77 -12.20 16.86 4.73
N CYS A 78 -12.76 17.06 5.92
CA CYS A 78 -14.13 16.66 6.20
C CYS A 78 -15.10 17.75 5.70
N ILE A 79 -15.78 17.48 4.59
CA ILE A 79 -16.76 18.40 3.98
C ILE A 79 -18.21 17.97 4.20
N GLY A 80 -18.41 16.83 4.86
CA GLY A 80 -19.70 16.19 5.06
C GLY A 80 -19.58 14.87 5.80
N ASN A 81 -20.71 14.19 5.96
CA ASN A 81 -20.81 12.89 6.63
C ASN A 81 -20.44 11.70 5.72
N GLU A 82 -20.29 11.94 4.42
CA GLU A 82 -19.92 10.95 3.41
C GLU A 82 -18.59 11.33 2.76
N MET A 83 -17.76 10.34 2.46
CA MET A 83 -16.47 10.53 1.77
C MET A 83 -16.17 9.37 0.84
N GLU A 84 -15.81 9.67 -0.40
CA GLU A 84 -15.40 8.68 -1.38
C GLU A 84 -13.95 8.23 -1.11
N LEU A 85 -13.77 6.93 -0.93
CA LEU A 85 -12.48 6.28 -0.83
C LEU A 85 -12.25 5.45 -2.08
N TYR A 86 -11.26 5.84 -2.87
CA TYR A 86 -10.80 5.03 -3.98
C TYR A 86 -9.61 4.17 -3.54
N TYR A 87 -9.54 2.94 -4.04
CA TYR A 87 -8.44 2.04 -3.71
C TYR A 87 -8.11 1.04 -4.82
N THR A 88 -6.85 0.62 -4.89
CA THR A 88 -6.37 -0.32 -5.91
C THR A 88 -5.16 -1.14 -5.45
N LYS A 89 -4.98 -2.33 -6.01
CA LYS A 89 -3.77 -3.16 -5.82
C LYS A 89 -2.70 -2.91 -6.87
N GLU A 90 -2.97 -2.04 -7.83
CA GLU A 90 -2.11 -1.84 -8.99
C GLU A 90 -0.98 -0.86 -8.70
N ALA A 91 0.27 -1.36 -8.72
CA ALA A 91 1.45 -0.54 -8.46
C ALA A 91 1.61 0.64 -9.43
N ARG A 92 1.04 0.57 -10.65
CA ARG A 92 1.07 1.67 -11.62
C ARG A 92 0.27 2.90 -11.15
N ALA A 93 -0.59 2.79 -10.15
CA ALA A 93 -1.32 3.94 -9.59
C ALA A 93 -0.37 5.01 -9.03
N GLN A 94 0.84 4.62 -8.60
CA GLN A 94 1.91 5.54 -8.18
C GLN A 94 2.40 6.49 -9.30
N SER A 95 2.07 6.20 -10.56
CA SER A 95 2.47 7.04 -11.69
C SER A 95 1.53 8.23 -11.97
N HIS A 96 0.47 8.42 -11.15
CA HIS A 96 -0.53 9.49 -11.27
C HIS A 96 -1.22 9.60 -12.65
N ASN A 97 -1.21 8.52 -13.43
CA ASN A 97 -1.82 8.47 -14.78
C ASN A 97 -2.87 7.36 -14.91
N MET A 98 -3.18 6.65 -13.83
CA MET A 98 -4.20 5.61 -13.82
C MET A 98 -5.58 6.28 -13.75
N PRO A 99 -6.51 6.05 -14.69
CA PRO A 99 -7.88 6.55 -14.58
C PRO A 99 -8.55 6.04 -13.30
N VAL A 100 -9.27 6.90 -12.59
CA VAL A 100 -9.94 6.54 -11.34
C VAL A 100 -11.02 5.46 -11.56
N SER A 101 -11.62 5.42 -12.75
CA SER A 101 -12.59 4.39 -13.16
C SER A 101 -12.04 2.96 -13.18
N GLU A 102 -10.72 2.81 -13.15
CA GLU A 102 -10.05 1.50 -13.08
C GLU A 102 -9.71 1.09 -11.64
N SER A 103 -10.04 1.93 -10.66
CA SER A 103 -9.92 1.63 -9.22
C SER A 103 -11.25 1.16 -8.64
N ASN A 104 -11.19 0.48 -7.49
CA ASN A 104 -12.39 0.23 -6.69
C ASN A 104 -12.73 1.48 -5.89
N TYR A 105 -13.99 1.62 -5.48
CA TYR A 105 -14.40 2.67 -4.56
C TYR A 105 -15.32 2.11 -3.48
N GLU A 106 -15.26 2.73 -2.31
CA GLU A 106 -16.19 2.55 -1.19
C GLU A 106 -16.54 3.93 -0.64
N ILE A 107 -17.72 4.05 -0.01
CA ILE A 107 -18.12 5.28 0.67
C ILE A 107 -17.90 5.11 2.17
N MET A 108 -17.12 6.02 2.76
CA MET A 108 -16.97 6.13 4.20
C MET A 108 -18.10 7.01 4.76
N TYR A 109 -18.73 6.54 5.84
CA TYR A 109 -19.83 7.24 6.51
C TYR A 109 -19.45 7.53 7.95
N ILE A 110 -19.74 8.75 8.40
CA ILE A 110 -19.65 9.15 9.80
C ILE A 110 -21.01 9.64 10.29
N ASP A 111 -21.23 9.60 11.61
CA ASP A 111 -22.43 10.19 12.19
C ASP A 111 -22.33 11.72 12.12
N ASP A 112 -23.45 12.40 11.86
CA ASP A 112 -23.48 13.86 11.65
C ASP A 112 -22.89 14.65 12.83
N GLU A 113 -22.93 14.10 14.05
CA GLU A 113 -22.36 14.71 15.26
C GLU A 113 -20.82 14.77 15.26
N TYR A 114 -20.14 13.97 14.42
CA TYR A 114 -18.69 13.95 14.28
C TYR A 114 -18.20 14.65 13.00
N VAL A 115 -19.10 15.25 12.22
CA VAL A 115 -18.72 16.10 11.08
C VAL A 115 -18.04 17.36 11.61
N ASN A 116 -16.84 17.66 11.10
CA ASN A 116 -16.08 18.84 11.48
C ASN A 116 -15.42 19.46 10.25
N GLU A 117 -15.92 20.62 9.81
CA GLU A 117 -15.45 21.34 8.61
C GLU A 117 -13.99 21.84 8.72
N ASP A 118 -13.49 22.03 9.95
CA ASP A 118 -12.08 22.38 10.20
C ASP A 118 -11.17 21.13 10.28
N GLY A 119 -11.77 19.94 10.27
CA GLY A 119 -11.11 18.64 10.45
C GLY A 119 -10.76 17.92 9.15
N TYR A 120 -10.05 16.81 9.31
CA TYR A 120 -9.69 15.90 8.23
C TYR A 120 -10.12 14.48 8.59
N PHE A 121 -10.43 13.70 7.56
CA PHE A 121 -10.44 12.25 7.67
C PHE A 121 -9.01 11.76 7.90
N PHE A 122 -8.84 10.92 8.91
CA PHE A 122 -7.63 10.14 9.14
C PHE A 122 -7.95 8.68 8.94
N ILE A 123 -7.05 7.96 8.29
CA ILE A 123 -7.18 6.52 8.01
C ILE A 123 -5.97 5.80 8.59
N ARG A 124 -6.19 4.65 9.22
CA ARG A 124 -5.13 3.71 9.60
C ARG A 124 -5.44 2.31 9.08
N LYS A 125 -4.38 1.57 8.75
CA LYS A 125 -4.47 0.17 8.32
C LYS A 125 -4.53 -0.72 9.56
N ILE A 126 -5.46 -1.67 9.62
CA ILE A 126 -5.62 -2.58 10.78
C ILE A 126 -5.39 -4.03 10.38
N SER A 127 -5.79 -4.41 9.17
CA SER A 127 -5.55 -5.74 8.62
C SER A 127 -5.42 -5.66 7.10
N PRO A 128 -4.97 -6.71 6.40
CA PRO A 128 -4.73 -6.68 4.95
C PRO A 128 -5.93 -6.27 4.09
N ASN A 129 -7.14 -6.29 4.64
CA ASN A 129 -8.36 -5.85 3.95
C ASN A 129 -9.23 -4.93 4.82
N THR A 130 -8.70 -4.38 5.91
CA THR A 130 -9.48 -3.57 6.83
C THR A 130 -8.73 -2.30 7.18
N ILE A 131 -9.42 -1.18 7.04
CA ILE A 131 -8.99 0.12 7.53
C ILE A 131 -9.91 0.57 8.66
N GLU A 132 -9.39 1.49 9.46
CA GLU A 132 -10.20 2.31 10.35
C GLU A 132 -10.04 3.77 9.99
N TYR A 133 -11.09 4.55 10.24
CA TYR A 133 -11.11 5.97 9.96
C TYR A 133 -11.83 6.77 11.04
N THR A 134 -11.50 8.05 11.11
CA THR A 134 -12.06 9.02 12.05
C THR A 134 -11.91 10.44 11.51
N VAL A 135 -12.62 11.41 12.09
CA VAL A 135 -12.43 12.83 11.81
C VAL A 135 -11.79 13.48 13.04
N ALA A 136 -10.73 14.26 12.81
CA ALA A 136 -10.03 15.00 13.85
C ALA A 136 -9.35 16.23 13.28
N LEU A 137 -8.95 17.16 14.14
CA LEU A 137 -8.04 18.24 13.78
C LEU A 137 -6.61 17.68 13.63
N THR A 138 -5.81 18.30 12.75
CA THR A 138 -4.41 17.87 12.57
C THR A 138 -3.60 18.03 13.86
N GLU A 139 -3.82 19.11 14.60
CA GLU A 139 -3.17 19.40 15.87
C GLU A 139 -3.49 18.35 16.96
N GLU A 140 -4.72 17.81 16.94
CA GLU A 140 -5.12 16.74 17.86
C GLU A 140 -4.39 15.44 17.55
N MET A 141 -4.31 15.05 16.27
CA MET A 141 -3.64 13.82 15.84
C MET A 141 -2.12 13.84 16.04
N GLU A 142 -1.51 15.02 16.15
CA GLU A 142 -0.09 15.17 16.51
C GLU A 142 0.18 14.89 18.00
N ASN A 143 -0.85 14.95 18.85
CA ASN A 143 -0.71 14.66 20.27
C ASN A 143 -0.67 13.13 20.52
N PRO A 144 0.41 12.56 21.07
CA PRO A 144 0.51 11.11 21.29
C PRO A 144 -0.53 10.54 22.28
N SER A 145 -1.15 11.39 23.09
CA SER A 145 -2.20 10.99 24.05
C SER A 145 -3.61 11.22 23.50
N PHE A 146 -3.75 11.68 22.26
CA PHE A 146 -5.04 11.86 21.64
C PHE A 146 -5.66 10.50 21.30
N GLU A 147 -6.90 10.31 21.72
CA GLU A 147 -7.74 9.19 21.35
C GLU A 147 -8.94 9.73 20.57
N PRO A 148 -9.17 9.28 19.32
CA PRO A 148 -10.31 9.74 18.55
C PRO A 148 -11.63 9.40 19.24
N LEU A 149 -12.55 10.36 19.30
CA LEU A 149 -13.87 10.20 19.93
C LEU A 149 -14.66 9.02 19.34
N LYS A 150 -14.53 8.84 18.03
CA LYS A 150 -15.25 7.82 17.28
C LYS A 150 -14.36 7.25 16.19
N VAL A 151 -14.26 5.92 16.14
CA VAL A 151 -13.53 5.19 15.10
C VAL A 151 -14.50 4.28 14.36
N TYR A 152 -14.46 4.36 13.04
CA TYR A 152 -15.23 3.54 12.12
C TYR A 152 -14.31 2.53 11.46
N SER A 153 -14.84 1.36 11.09
CA SER A 153 -14.09 0.31 10.41
C SER A 153 -14.72 0.02 9.06
N LEU A 154 -13.88 -0.10 8.03
CA LEU A 154 -14.29 -0.44 6.67
C LEU A 154 -13.44 -1.60 6.15
N LYS A 155 -14.14 -2.60 5.59
CA LYS A 155 -13.50 -3.74 4.93
C LYS A 155 -13.46 -3.50 3.43
N LEU A 156 -12.27 -3.58 2.85
CA LEU A 156 -12.03 -3.45 1.42
C LEU A 156 -12.17 -4.83 0.74
N ASN A 157 -12.72 -4.80 -0.47
CA ASN A 157 -12.93 -5.98 -1.32
C ASN A 157 -11.87 -6.06 -2.43
#